data_AF-A0A6M0CMN3-F1
#
_entry.id   AF-A0A6M0CMN3-F1
#
_cell.length_a   1.000
_cell.length_b   1.000
_cell.length_c   1.000
_cell.angle_alpha   90.00
_cell.angle_beta   90.00
_cell.angle_gamma   90.00
#
_symmetry.space_group_name_H-M   'P 1'
#
loop_
_entity.id
_entity.type
_entity.pdbx_description
1 polymer ?
#
loop_
_entity_poly.entity_id
_entity_poly.type
_entity_poly.pdbx_seq_one_letter_code
_entity_poly.pdbx_strand_id
1 'polypeptide(L)'
;MEWHTTDAQSLRLIDQEIGDHAFSPAEYEIVRRAIYSTADFEYKELIRFSDHALQSGAAALAARSTIIVDVPMVQVGISSVIQRTF
;
A
#
# COMPACT_ATOMS: atom_id res chain seq x y z
N MET A 1 -4.06 -12.86 -8.15
CA MET A 1 -3.39 -13.02 -6.84
C MET A 1 -4.22 -14.08 -6.14
N GLU A 2 -3.70 -15.29 -6.07
CA GLU A 2 -4.36 -16.35 -5.32
C GLU A 2 -4.13 -16.01 -3.85
N TRP A 3 -5.21 -15.66 -3.14
CA TRP A 3 -5.13 -15.38 -1.71
C TRP A 3 -5.12 -16.72 -0.98
N HIS A 4 -4.02 -17.02 -0.29
CA HIS A 4 -4.00 -18.19 0.57
C HIS A 4 -4.71 -17.85 1.88
N THR A 5 -5.36 -18.83 2.50
CA THR A 5 -6.09 -18.65 3.77
C THR A 5 -5.24 -17.98 4.84
N THR A 6 -3.93 -18.19 4.80
CA THR A 6 -2.92 -17.56 5.66
C THR A 6 -2.86 -16.04 5.51
N ASP A 7 -2.95 -15.51 4.30
CA ASP A 7 -2.85 -14.07 4.04
C ASP A 7 -4.05 -13.33 4.65
N ALA A 8 -5.25 -13.89 4.48
CA ALA A 8 -6.47 -13.35 5.07
C ALA A 8 -6.50 -13.47 6.60
N GLN A 9 -5.78 -14.44 7.17
CA GLN A 9 -5.58 -14.55 8.63
C GLN A 9 -4.61 -13.47 9.12
N SER A 10 -3.46 -13.31 8.48
CA SER A 10 -2.46 -12.29 8.83
C SER A 10 -3.06 -10.88 8.76
N LEU A 11 -3.80 -10.59 7.70
CA LEU A 11 -4.48 -9.31 7.53
C LEU A 11 -5.50 -9.02 8.64
N ARG A 12 -6.27 -10.04 9.08
CA ARG A 12 -7.18 -9.90 10.23
C ARG A 12 -6.44 -9.67 11.55
N LEU A 13 -5.27 -10.27 11.75
CA LEU A 13 -4.46 -10.03 12.94
C LEU A 13 -3.91 -8.60 12.96
N ILE A 14 -3.50 -8.08 11.79
CA ILE A 14 -3.10 -6.67 11.67
C ILE A 14 -4.26 -5.74 12.02
N ASP A 15 -5.48 -6.04 11.54
CA ASP A 15 -6.68 -5.24 11.85
C ASP A 15 -6.96 -5.21 13.37
N GLN A 16 -6.82 -6.36 14.04
CA GLN A 16 -7.03 -6.48 15.48
C GLN A 16 -5.98 -5.72 16.29
N GLU A 17 -4.71 -5.80 15.90
CA GLU A 17 -3.59 -5.18 16.63
C GLU A 17 -3.55 -3.65 16.43
N ILE A 18 -3.87 -3.15 15.23
CA ILE A 18 -3.94 -1.70 15.00
C ILE A 18 -5.05 -1.06 15.82
N GLY A 19 -6.19 -1.75 15.95
CA GLY A 19 -7.39 -1.23 16.60
C GLY A 19 -7.86 0.08 15.95
N ASP A 20 -8.29 1.03 16.79
CA ASP A 20 -8.78 2.32 16.32
C ASP A 20 -7.66 3.17 15.69
N HIS A 21 -7.99 3.83 14.57
CA HIS A 21 -7.10 4.73 13.85
C HIS A 21 -7.88 5.85 13.15
N ALA A 22 -7.19 6.95 12.84
CA ALA A 22 -7.78 8.11 12.19
C ALA A 22 -7.73 8.05 10.64
N PHE A 23 -7.07 7.03 10.06
CA PHE A 23 -6.99 6.88 8.61
C PHE A 23 -8.36 6.65 7.98
N SER A 24 -8.58 7.28 6.82
CA SER A 24 -9.66 6.88 5.94
C SER A 24 -9.47 5.42 5.46
N PRO A 25 -10.51 4.74 4.97
CA PRO A 25 -10.38 3.36 4.50
C PRO A 25 -9.29 3.17 3.44
N ALA A 26 -9.12 4.14 2.53
CA ALA A 26 -8.13 4.06 1.47
C ALA A 26 -6.70 4.28 1.97
N GLU A 27 -6.49 5.20 2.91
CA GLU A 27 -5.20 5.40 3.57
C GLU A 27 -4.82 4.19 4.42
N TYR A 28 -5.80 3.63 5.12
CA TYR A 28 -5.60 2.45 5.95
C TYR A 28 -5.10 1.25 5.15
N GLU A 29 -5.66 0.99 3.97
CA GLU A 29 -5.18 -0.12 3.13
C GLU A 29 -3.70 0.04 2.74
N ILE A 30 -3.21 1.27 2.55
CA ILE A 30 -1.79 1.52 2.26
C ILE A 30 -0.94 1.21 3.51
N VAL A 31 -1.34 1.71 4.67
CA VAL A 31 -0.65 1.47 5.96
C VAL A 31 -0.63 -0.03 6.28
N ARG A 32 -1.78 -0.69 6.18
CA ARG A 32 -1.96 -2.13 6.40
C ARG A 32 -1.09 -2.96 5.47
N ARG A 33 -0.96 -2.56 4.19
CA ARG A 33 -0.10 -3.26 3.23
C ARG A 33 1.39 -3.10 3.55
N ALA A 34 1.80 -1.92 4.03
CA ALA A 34 3.16 -1.71 4.51
C ALA A 34 3.48 -2.64 5.69
N ILE A 35 2.63 -2.62 6.73
CA ILE A 35 2.75 -3.47 7.92
C ILE A 35 2.74 -4.95 7.55
N TYR A 36 1.86 -5.38 6.65
CA TYR A 36 1.83 -6.76 6.17
C TYR A 36 3.15 -7.20 5.53
N SER A 37 3.82 -6.29 4.82
CA SER A 37 5.05 -6.59 4.09
C SER A 37 6.29 -6.53 5.00
N THR A 38 6.25 -5.75 6.08
CA THR A 38 7.38 -5.50 6.98
C THR A 38 7.27 -6.17 8.34
N ALA A 39 6.06 -6.62 8.72
CA ALA A 39 5.69 -7.05 10.07
C ALA A 39 5.96 -6.00 11.16
N ASP A 40 5.93 -4.71 10.80
CA ASP A 40 6.28 -3.60 11.69
C ASP A 40 5.11 -2.63 11.85
N PHE A 41 4.54 -2.56 13.04
CA PHE A 41 3.39 -1.71 13.36
C PHE A 41 3.76 -0.22 13.53
N GLU A 42 5.04 0.12 13.63
CA GLU A 42 5.48 1.52 13.75
C GLU A 42 5.07 2.36 12.53
N TYR A 43 4.86 1.73 11.36
CA TYR A 43 4.34 2.39 10.17
C TYR A 43 2.98 3.07 10.37
N LYS A 44 2.16 2.62 11.33
CA LYS A 44 0.93 3.33 11.75
C LYS A 44 1.23 4.76 12.19
N GLU A 45 2.34 4.95 12.91
CA GLU A 45 2.74 6.22 13.48
C GLU A 45 3.68 7.01 12.58
N LEU A 46 4.31 6.39 11.58
CA LEU A 46 5.27 7.06 10.68
C LEU A 46 4.66 7.55 9.37
N ILE A 47 3.65 6.86 8.84
CA ILE A 47 3.05 7.23 7.55
C ILE A 47 2.20 8.49 7.70
N ARG A 48 2.40 9.45 6.80
CA ARG A 48 1.62 10.69 6.71
C ARG A 48 1.16 10.89 5.27
N PHE A 49 -0.08 11.33 5.13
CA PHE A 49 -0.68 11.66 3.85
C PHE A 49 -0.92 13.17 3.79
N SER A 50 -0.67 13.78 2.64
CA SER A 50 -1.18 15.12 2.34
C SER A 50 -2.62 15.01 1.82
N ASP A 51 -3.38 16.12 1.92
CA ASP A 51 -4.81 16.18 1.59
C ASP A 51 -5.20 15.59 0.22
N HIS A 52 -4.27 15.57 -0.73
CA HIS A 52 -4.51 15.12 -2.10
C HIS A 52 -3.61 13.96 -2.54
N ALA A 53 -2.89 13.31 -1.63
CA ALA A 53 -1.90 12.29 -1.97
C ALA A 53 -2.51 11.14 -2.77
N LEU A 54 -3.61 10.57 -2.28
CA LEU A 54 -4.25 9.41 -2.90
C LEU A 54 -4.95 9.78 -4.21
N GLN A 55 -5.68 10.90 -4.23
CA GLN A 55 -6.41 11.34 -5.42
C GLN A 55 -5.43 11.69 -6.56
N SER A 56 -4.37 12.42 -6.25
CA SER A 56 -3.35 12.80 -7.23
C SER A 56 -2.58 11.58 -7.73
N GLY A 57 -2.21 10.67 -6.83
CA GLY A 57 -1.54 9.42 -7.19
C GLY A 57 -2.40 8.54 -8.09
N ALA A 58 -3.67 8.33 -7.75
CA ALA A 58 -4.61 7.55 -8.56
C ALA A 58 -4.82 8.17 -9.95
N ALA A 59 -4.98 9.50 -10.03
CA ALA A 59 -5.12 10.21 -11.30
C ALA A 59 -3.85 10.07 -12.18
N ALA A 60 -2.66 10.18 -11.60
CA ALA A 60 -1.40 10.02 -12.30
C ALA A 60 -1.23 8.60 -12.88
N LEU A 61 -1.59 7.58 -12.10
CA LEU A 61 -1.59 6.18 -12.54
C LEU A 61 -2.59 5.94 -13.67
N ALA A 62 -3.82 6.45 -13.54
CA ALA A 62 -4.85 6.34 -14.58
C ALA A 62 -4.45 7.04 -15.89
N ALA A 63 -3.70 8.13 -15.80
CA ALA A 63 -3.14 8.84 -16.95
C ALA A 63 -1.90 8.19 -17.56
N ARG A 64 -1.45 7.03 -17.04
CA ARG A 64 -0.21 6.34 -17.44
C ARG A 64 1.03 7.23 -17.36
N SER A 65 1.09 8.06 -16.32
CA SER A 65 2.24 8.94 -16.08
C SER A 65 3.51 8.13 -15.85
N THR A 66 4.66 8.68 -16.26
CA THR A 66 5.97 8.07 -15.99
C THR A 66 6.21 7.94 -14.49
N ILE A 67 6.56 6.74 -14.02
CA ILE A 67 6.96 6.50 -12.63
C ILE A 67 8.48 6.50 -12.56
N ILE A 68 9.04 7.43 -11.81
CA ILE A 68 10.48 7.54 -11.56
C ILE A 68 10.77 6.88 -10.22
N VAL A 69 11.79 6.01 -10.18
CA VAL A 69 12.23 5.32 -8.97
C VAL A 69 13.73 5.52 -8.78
N ASP A 70 14.18 5.48 -7.53
CA ASP A 70 15.56 5.74 -7.13
C ASP A 70 16.46 4.49 -7.27
N VAL A 71 15.91 3.30 -7.03
CA VAL A 71 16.66 2.03 -7.10
C VAL A 71 16.03 0.99 -8.05
N PRO A 72 16.84 0.16 -8.75
CA PRO A 72 16.34 -0.84 -9.70
C PRO A 72 15.40 -1.88 -9.09
N MET A 73 15.58 -2.22 -7.81
CA MET A 73 14.73 -3.21 -7.13
C MET A 73 13.27 -2.76 -7.08
N VAL A 74 13.01 -1.47 -6.85
CA VAL A 74 11.64 -0.92 -6.88
C VAL A 74 11.07 -1.03 -8.29
N GLN A 75 11.84 -0.67 -9.32
CA GLN A 75 11.42 -0.78 -10.72
C GLN A 75 10.98 -2.22 -11.04
N VAL A 76 11.82 -3.21 -10.73
CA VAL A 76 11.52 -4.62 -10.99
C VAL A 76 10.29 -5.08 -10.19
N GLY A 77 10.17 -4.65 -8.93
CA GLY A 77 9.06 -5.02 -8.05
C GLY A 77 7.68 -4.54 -8.54
N ILE A 78 7.61 -3.37 -9.18
CA ILE A 78 6.33 -2.78 -9.62
C ILE A 78 6.01 -3.02 -11.11
N SER A 79 7.02 -3.32 -11.93
CA SER A 79 6.87 -3.37 -13.40
C SER A 79 5.76 -4.32 -13.88
N SER A 80 5.73 -5.55 -13.36
CA SER A 80 4.76 -6.57 -13.80
C SER A 80 3.32 -6.22 -13.41
N VAL A 81 3.13 -5.57 -12.26
CA VAL A 81 1.81 -5.18 -11.77
C VAL A 81 1.26 -4.03 -12.60
N ILE A 82 2.08 -3.02 -12.86
CA ILE A 82 1.67 -1.85 -13.65
C ILE A 82 1.28 -2.26 -15.06
N GLN A 83 2.13 -3.06 -15.75
CA GLN A 83 1.87 -3.53 -17.12
C GLN A 83 0.59 -4.36 -17.27
N ARG A 84 0.14 -5.01 -16.20
CA ARG A 84 -1.09 -5.81 -16.20
C ARG A 84 -2.34 -5.02 -15.82
N THR A 85 -2.16 -3.84 -15.21
CA THR A 85 -3.25 -3.04 -14.65
C THR A 85 -3.62 -1.87 -15.56
N PHE A 86 -2.64 -1.23 -16.22
CA PHE A 86 -2.81 -0.06 -17.06
C PHE A 86 -2.23 -0.30 -18.46
#